data_AF-A0A6I2NMM9-F1
#
_entry.id   AF-A0A6I2NMM9-F1
#
_cell.length_a   1.000
_cell.length_b   1.000
_cell.length_c   1.000
_cell.angle_alpha   90.00
_cell.angle_beta   90.00
_cell.angle_gamma   90.00
#
_symmetry.space_group_name_H-M   'P 1'
#
loop_
_entity.id
_entity.type
_entity.pdbx_description
1 polymer ?
#
loop_
_entity_poly.entity_id
_entity_poly.type
_entity_poly.pdbx_seq_one_letter_code
_entity_poly.pdbx_strand_id
1 'polypeptide(L)' 'MKTVSLAYSTREINRNFRIKVSGVDGEGNKVHKLVGVSGAIALIGVEMFNKLLKRAFNNVEDKCVCKLRRGIKFSFYIK' A
#
# COMPACT_ATOMS: atom_id res chain seq x y z
N MET A 1 7.72 19.74 -13.29
CA MET A 1 7.58 18.41 -12.66
C MET A 1 6.11 18.20 -12.29
N LYS A 2 5.45 17.12 -12.74
CA LYS A 2 4.09 16.79 -12.28
C LYS A 2 4.18 16.33 -10.82
N THR A 3 3.56 17.08 -9.90
CA THR A 3 3.40 16.65 -8.51
C THR A 3 2.38 15.50 -8.48
N VAL A 4 2.86 14.29 -8.22
CA VAL A 4 1.96 13.13 -8.07
C VAL A 4 1.37 13.17 -6.67
N SER A 5 0.09 13.55 -6.56
CA SER A 5 -0.67 13.55 -5.33
C SER A 5 -1.29 12.17 -5.05
N LEU A 6 -1.68 11.92 -3.81
CA LEU A 6 -2.49 10.76 -3.43
C LEU A 6 -3.85 10.81 -4.12
N ALA A 7 -4.28 9.70 -4.71
CA ALA A 7 -5.57 9.59 -5.40
C ALA A 7 -6.77 9.55 -4.45
N TYR A 8 -6.53 9.19 -3.18
CA TYR A 8 -7.55 9.09 -2.13
C TYR A 8 -7.06 9.81 -0.88
N SER A 9 -7.97 10.39 -0.10
CA SER A 9 -7.57 11.04 1.14
C SER A 9 -6.99 10.03 2.14
N THR A 10 -6.03 10.46 2.96
CA THR A 10 -5.48 9.63 4.04
C THR A 10 -6.57 9.13 4.98
N ARG A 11 -7.60 9.97 5.21
CA ARG A 11 -8.79 9.63 5.99
C ARG A 11 -9.59 8.49 5.36
N GLU A 12 -9.87 8.55 4.07
CA GLU A 12 -10.57 7.45 3.37
C GLU A 12 -9.77 6.16 3.40
N ILE A 13 -8.47 6.22 3.12
CA ILE A 13 -7.61 5.02 3.12
C ILE A 13 -7.62 4.38 4.51
N ASN A 14 -7.42 5.19 5.57
CA ASN A 14 -7.40 4.69 6.93
C ASN A 14 -8.77 4.22 7.42
N ARG A 15 -9.88 4.77 6.90
CA ARG A 15 -11.24 4.33 7.24
C ARG A 15 -11.56 2.97 6.61
N ASN A 16 -11.17 2.77 5.35
CA ASN A 16 -11.53 1.57 4.60
C ASN A 16 -10.56 0.42 4.79
N PHE A 17 -9.26 0.68 5.03
CA PHE A 17 -8.24 -0.37 5.00
C PHE A 17 -7.35 -0.42 6.24
N ARG A 18 -6.98 -1.64 6.62
CA ARG A 18 -5.79 -1.95 7.43
C ARG A 18 -4.70 -2.49 6.52
N ILE A 19 -3.57 -1.80 6.45
CA ILE A 19 -2.49 -2.11 5.51
C ILE A 19 -1.39 -2.90 6.23
N LYS A 20 -1.10 -4.10 5.72
CA LYS A 20 0.03 -4.92 6.14
C LYS A 20 1.07 -4.99 5.03
N VAL A 21 2.33 -4.85 5.42
CA VAL A 21 3.48 -5.05 4.53
C VAL A 21 4.29 -6.24 5.03
N SER A 22 4.71 -7.09 4.09
CA SER A 22 5.56 -8.25 4.37
C SER A 22 6.54 -8.52 3.24
N GLY A 23 7.69 -9.14 3.52
CA GLY A 23 8.68 -9.52 2.52
C GLY A 23 10.02 -8.82 2.74
N VAL A 24 10.68 -8.43 1.65
CA VAL A 24 11.97 -7.72 1.66
C VAL A 24 11.78 -6.36 1.00
N ASP A 25 12.25 -5.29 1.64
CA ASP A 25 12.16 -3.94 1.10
C ASP A 25 13.28 -3.63 0.08
N GLY A 26 13.34 -2.38 -0.40
CA GLY A 26 14.33 -1.96 -1.39
C GLY A 26 15.77 -1.93 -0.87
N GLU A 27 15.97 -1.98 0.45
CA GLU A 27 17.28 -1.96 1.11
C GLU A 27 17.74 -3.37 1.51
N GLY A 28 16.90 -4.40 1.29
CA GLY A 28 17.19 -5.77 1.68
C GLY A 28 16.70 -6.14 3.08
N ASN A 29 16.02 -5.24 3.78
CA ASN A 29 15.52 -5.51 5.13
C ASN A 29 14.23 -6.32 5.09
N LYS A 30 14.11 -7.28 6.00
CA LYS A 30 12.87 -8.04 6.19
C LYS A 30 11.82 -7.13 6.84
N VAL A 31 10.69 -6.98 6.17
CA VAL A 31 9.53 -6.26 6.68
C VAL A 31 8.40 -7.24 6.99
N HIS A 32 7.77 -7.08 8.14
CA HIS A 32 6.54 -7.80 8.51
C HIS A 32 5.77 -6.98 9.55
N LYS A 33 5.08 -5.94 9.11
CA LYS A 33 4.41 -4.97 9.99
C LYS A 33 3.15 -4.37 9.39
N LEU A 34 2.29 -3.83 10.25
CA LEU A 34 1.24 -2.91 9.82
C LEU A 34 1.85 -1.55 9.50
N VAL A 35 1.33 -0.86 8.49
CA VAL A 35 1.79 0.48 8.10
C VAL A 35 0.60 1.41 7.90
N GLY A 36 0.83 2.70 8.15
CA GLY A 36 -0.06 3.77 7.70
C GLY A 36 0.28 4.24 6.29
N VAL A 37 -0.46 5.24 5.81
CA VAL A 37 -0.27 5.83 4.47
C VAL A 37 1.16 6.37 4.27
N SER A 38 1.69 7.12 5.24
CA SER A 38 3.05 7.66 5.16
C SER A 38 4.11 6.55 5.05
N GLY A 39 3.98 5.50 5.85
CA GLY A 39 4.88 4.34 5.80
C GLY A 39 4.78 3.56 4.49
N ALA A 40 3.59 3.43 3.93
CA ALA A 40 3.42 2.82 2.60
C ALA A 40 4.10 3.64 1.50
N ILE A 41 3.94 4.97 1.54
CA ILE A 41 4.59 5.88 0.58
C ILE A 41 6.10 5.84 0.71
N ALA A 42 6.64 5.82 1.93
CA ALA A 42 8.08 5.73 2.14
C ALA A 42 8.70 4.45 1.53
N LEU A 43 7.93 3.35 1.47
CA LEU A 43 8.40 2.08 0.94
C LEU A 43 8.39 1.98 -0.60
N ILE A 44 7.39 2.57 -1.26
CA ILE A 44 7.17 2.34 -2.71
C ILE A 44 6.89 3.60 -3.53
N GLY A 45 6.83 4.77 -2.89
CA GLY A 45 6.47 6.04 -3.50
C GLY A 45 4.96 6.21 -3.75
N VAL A 46 4.55 7.47 -3.96
CA VAL A 46 3.12 7.84 -4.13
C VAL A 46 2.52 7.23 -5.38
N GLU A 47 3.26 7.24 -6.50
CA GLU A 47 2.73 6.75 -7.78
C GLU A 47 2.38 5.27 -7.71
N MET A 48 3.28 4.44 -7.17
CA MET A 48 3.03 3.01 -7.05
C MET A 48 1.93 2.74 -6.03
N PHE A 49 1.91 3.48 -4.91
CA PHE A 49 0.88 3.33 -3.91
C PHE A 49 -0.52 3.64 -4.45
N ASN A 50 -0.68 4.67 -5.29
CA ASN A 50 -1.95 4.96 -5.98
C ASN A 50 -2.42 3.80 -6.87
N LYS A 51 -1.51 3.14 -7.60
CA LYS A 51 -1.85 1.95 -8.40
C LYS A 51 -2.37 0.81 -7.52
N LEU A 52 -1.76 0.61 -6.35
CA LEU A 52 -2.20 -0.40 -5.39
C LEU A 52 -3.56 -0.04 -4.77
N LEU A 53 -3.77 1.22 -4.39
CA LEU A 53 -5.04 1.72 -3.84
C LEU A 53 -6.18 1.55 -4.83
N LYS A 54 -5.99 1.94 -6.10
CA LYS A 54 -7.02 1.77 -7.13
C LYS A 54 -7.44 0.30 -7.26
N ARG A 55 -6.48 -0.62 -7.18
CA ARG A 55 -6.76 -2.06 -7.19
C ARG A 55 -7.47 -2.53 -5.91
N ALA A 56 -7.11 -1.99 -4.74
CA ALA A 56 -7.73 -2.34 -3.47
C ALA A 56 -9.18 -1.83 -3.38
N PHE A 57 -9.45 -0.59 -3.78
CA PHE A 57 -10.81 0.00 -3.82
C PHE A 57 -11.72 -0.66 -4.84
N ASN A 58 -11.17 -1.20 -5.93
CA ASN A 58 -11.93 -1.97 -6.91
C ASN A 58 -12.08 -3.46 -6.53
N ASN A 59 -11.46 -3.92 -5.45
CA ASN A 59 -11.59 -5.30 -5.00
C ASN A 59 -12.78 -5.42 -4.05
N VAL A 60 -13.61 -6.45 -4.25
CA VAL A 60 -14.81 -6.74 -3.43
C VAL A 60 -14.50 -7.77 -2.34
N GLU A 61 -13.30 -8.35 -2.33
CA GLU A 61 -12.86 -9.32 -1.33
C GLU A 61 -12.39 -8.66 -0.02
N ASP A 62 -12.48 -9.39 1.09
CA ASP A 62 -12.00 -8.98 2.42
C ASP A 62 -10.52 -8.55 2.44
N LYS A 63 -9.71 -9.04 1.49
CA LYS A 63 -8.28 -8.76 1.41
C LYS A 63 -7.77 -8.64 -0.02
N CYS A 64 -7.31 -7.46 -0.41
CA CYS A 64 -6.55 -7.27 -1.64
C CYS A 64 -5.04 -7.47 -1.40
N VAL A 65 -4.40 -8.38 -2.15
CA VAL A 65 -2.94 -8.61 -2.10
C VAL A 65 -2.24 -8.08 -3.34
N CYS A 66 -1.28 -7.20 -3.13
CA CYS A 66 -0.41 -6.66 -4.17
C CYS A 66 1.03 -7.10 -3.91
N LYS A 67 1.57 -7.98 -4.75
CA LYS A 67 2.97 -8.43 -4.71
C LYS A 67 3.80 -7.62 -5.71
N LEU A 68 4.93 -7.11 -5.26
CA LEU A 68 5.91 -6.43 -6.09
C LEU A 68 7.05 -7.38 -6.44
N ARG A 69 7.64 -7.24 -7.63
CA ARG A 69 8.78 -8.08 -8.08
C ARG A 69 10.00 -8.00 -7.16
N ARG A 70 10.11 -6.91 -6.38
CA ARG A 70 11.14 -6.68 -5.37
C ARG A 70 11.02 -7.58 -4.12
N GLY A 71 10.01 -8.43 -4.05
CA GLY A 71 9.80 -9.35 -2.92
C GLY A 71 8.94 -8.77 -1.79
N ILE A 72 8.55 -7.49 -1.86
CA ILE A 72 7.60 -6.88 -0.94
C ILE A 72 6.15 -7.18 -1.34
N LYS A 73 5.30 -7.39 -0.34
CA LYS A 73 3.88 -7.72 -0.46
C LYS A 73 3.07 -6.77 0.42
N PHE A 74 2.16 -6.04 -0.22
CA PHE A 74 1.11 -5.24 0.42
C PHE A 74 -0.18 -6.06 0.52
N SER A 75 -0.80 -6.04 1.68
CA SER A 75 -2.14 -6.62 1.91
C SER A 75 -3.03 -5.54 2.49
N PHE A 76 -4.11 -5.23 1.79
CA PHE A 76 -5.15 -4.29 2.20
C PHE A 76 -6.33 -5.11 2.70
N TYR A 77 -6.56 -5.08 4.01
CA TYR A 77 -7.72 -5.71 4.63
C TYR A 77 -8.83 -4.67 4.75
N ILE A 78 -10.03 -5.00 4.29
CA ILE A 78 -11.21 -4.15 4.50
C ILE A 78 -11.50 -4.07 6.01
N LYS A 79 -11.96 -2.90 6.46
CA LYS A 79 -12.37 -2.63 7.84
C LYS A 79 -13.87 -2.62 8.01
#